data_AF-A0A0M5LSA7-F1
#
_entry.id   AF-A0A0M5LSA7-F1
#
_cell.length_a   1.000
_cell.length_b   1.000
_cell.length_c   1.000
_cell.angle_alpha   90.00
_cell.angle_beta   90.00
_cell.angle_gamma   90.00
#
_symmetry.space_group_name_H-M   'P 1'
#
loop_
_entity.id
_entity.type
_entity.pdbx_description
1 polymer ?
#
loop_
_entity_poly.entity_id
_entity_poly.type
_entity_poly.pdbx_seq_one_letter_code
_entity_poly.pdbx_strand_id
1 'polypeptide(L)'
;MSSRADGAVLSYLGLRRAVGVIGILLPFVLVAGDLTLGGDGLRDSISRYYYSPMRDVFVGSLCAVGVFLFCYRYERPDNRLANVTGTAAIAVALLPTRPDGAATTAATVVGYLHLAAATVFFAGLAWFCLVLFTRGGSGTRSKAARNLVYRVCGATIVTCLVLAALDAALVPDAVAERFHTLFWLEAVAILAFGVAWFVKGDTILKDPPTQDPAPVI
;
A
#
# COMPACT_ATOMS: atom_id res chain seq x y z
N MET A 1 -25.01 17.75 17.59
CA MET A 1 -23.76 16.97 17.76
C MET A 1 -23.64 15.79 16.79
N SER A 2 -24.75 15.12 16.38
CA SER A 2 -24.66 13.99 15.42
C SER A 2 -24.15 14.40 14.03
N SER A 3 -24.63 15.49 13.40
CA SER A 3 -24.23 15.79 12.01
C SER A 3 -22.73 16.06 11.79
N ARG A 4 -22.01 16.58 12.80
CA ARG A 4 -20.54 16.75 12.73
C ARG A 4 -19.80 15.42 12.86
N ALA A 5 -20.30 14.51 13.70
CA ALA A 5 -19.74 13.18 13.83
C ALA A 5 -19.99 12.35 12.57
N ASP A 6 -21.20 12.42 12.01
CA ASP A 6 -21.57 11.75 10.77
C ASP A 6 -20.70 12.25 9.59
N GLY A 7 -20.49 13.57 9.50
CA GLY A 7 -19.59 14.16 8.51
C GLY A 7 -18.12 13.73 8.68
N ALA A 8 -17.64 13.62 9.92
CA ALA A 8 -16.28 13.15 10.20
C ALA A 8 -16.09 11.67 9.83
N VAL A 9 -17.09 10.82 10.09
CA VAL A 9 -17.07 9.40 9.71
C VAL A 9 -17.07 9.23 8.19
N LEU A 10 -17.91 9.98 7.47
CA LEU A 10 -17.95 9.95 6.01
C LEU A 10 -16.63 10.43 5.39
N SER A 11 -16.04 11.50 5.93
CA SER A 11 -14.72 12.00 5.51
C SER A 11 -13.64 10.94 5.72
N TYR A 12 -13.65 10.27 6.86
CA TYR A 12 -12.69 9.23 7.19
C TYR A 12 -12.83 7.99 6.31
N LEU A 13 -14.04 7.54 6.02
CA LEU A 13 -14.31 6.45 5.07
C LEU A 13 -13.89 6.83 3.65
N GLY A 14 -14.17 8.06 3.23
CA GLY A 14 -13.75 8.61 1.93
C GLY A 14 -12.23 8.59 1.77
N LEU A 15 -11.49 8.96 2.82
CA LEU A 15 -10.02 8.96 2.80
C LEU A 15 -9.44 7.54 2.64
N ARG A 16 -10.02 6.54 3.32
CA ARG A 16 -9.64 5.12 3.14
C ARG A 16 -9.87 4.64 1.71
N ARG A 17 -10.98 5.04 1.10
CA ARG A 17 -11.31 4.70 -0.29
C ARG A 17 -10.31 5.34 -1.25
N ALA A 18 -9.97 6.61 -1.06
CA ALA A 18 -9.00 7.31 -1.89
C ALA A 18 -7.64 6.60 -1.87
N VAL A 19 -7.17 6.20 -0.69
CA VAL A 19 -5.90 5.45 -0.54
C VAL A 19 -5.98 4.08 -1.21
N GLY A 20 -7.11 3.37 -1.08
CA GLY A 20 -7.35 2.12 -1.80
C GLY A 20 -7.31 2.30 -3.32
N VAL A 21 -7.93 3.37 -3.83
CA VAL A 21 -7.91 3.73 -5.26
C VAL A 21 -6.50 4.07 -5.73
N ILE A 22 -5.73 4.85 -4.95
CA ILE A 22 -4.32 5.12 -5.25
C ILE A 22 -3.55 3.81 -5.37
N GLY A 23 -3.67 2.91 -4.39
CA GLY A 23 -2.99 1.61 -4.44
C GLY A 23 -3.42 0.76 -5.66
N ILE A 24 -4.70 0.74 -6.01
CA ILE A 24 -5.17 -0.05 -7.16
C ILE A 24 -4.67 0.53 -8.48
N LEU A 25 -4.71 1.85 -8.65
CA LEU A 25 -4.42 2.50 -9.92
C LEU A 25 -2.93 2.74 -10.16
N LEU A 26 -2.13 2.92 -9.10
CA LEU A 26 -0.73 3.33 -9.19
C LEU A 26 0.09 2.52 -10.21
N PRO A 27 0.19 1.18 -10.15
CA PRO A 27 1.03 0.43 -11.09
C PRO A 27 0.59 0.62 -12.54
N PHE A 28 -0.72 0.71 -12.82
CA PHE A 28 -1.23 0.89 -14.17
C PHE A 28 -1.01 2.30 -14.70
N VAL A 29 -1.23 3.32 -13.86
CA VAL A 29 -1.02 4.72 -14.22
C VAL A 29 0.47 4.98 -14.51
N LEU A 30 1.37 4.40 -13.73
CA LEU A 30 2.81 4.52 -13.97
C LEU A 30 3.20 3.92 -15.33
N VAL A 31 2.82 2.67 -15.62
CA VAL A 31 3.14 2.02 -16.90
C VAL A 31 2.53 2.78 -18.07
N ALA A 32 1.23 3.06 -18.01
CA ALA A 32 0.52 3.71 -19.10
C ALA A 32 1.02 5.14 -19.34
N GLY A 33 1.28 5.89 -18.27
CA GLY A 33 1.77 7.26 -18.35
C GLY A 33 3.20 7.34 -18.85
N ASP A 34 4.09 6.41 -18.47
CA ASP A 34 5.44 6.37 -19.03
C ASP A 34 5.41 6.07 -20.54
N LEU A 35 4.54 5.14 -20.99
CA LEU A 35 4.33 4.89 -22.42
C LEU A 35 3.81 6.14 -23.17
N THR A 36 2.84 6.86 -22.62
CA THR A 36 2.24 8.02 -23.31
C THR A 36 3.15 9.23 -23.34
N LEU A 37 4.09 9.36 -22.39
CA LEU A 37 5.07 10.44 -22.34
C LEU A 37 6.40 10.08 -23.05
N GLY A 38 6.42 8.99 -23.82
CA GLY A 38 7.57 8.61 -24.66
C GLY A 38 8.69 7.86 -23.93
N GLY A 39 8.39 7.29 -22.75
CA GLY A 39 9.25 6.35 -22.05
C GLY A 39 9.07 4.90 -22.53
N ASP A 40 9.78 3.98 -21.89
CA ASP A 40 9.79 2.55 -22.22
C ASP A 40 8.53 1.81 -21.69
N GLY A 41 7.74 2.49 -20.86
CA GLY A 41 6.56 1.92 -20.25
C GLY A 41 6.90 1.08 -19.04
N LEU A 42 7.08 -0.23 -19.24
CA LEU A 42 7.36 -1.15 -18.15
C LEU A 42 8.82 -1.00 -17.67
N ARG A 43 8.98 -0.70 -16.38
CA ARG A 43 10.29 -0.60 -15.70
C ARG A 43 10.50 -1.81 -14.78
N ASP A 44 11.75 -2.06 -14.38
CA ASP A 44 12.10 -3.21 -13.52
C ASP A 44 11.48 -3.19 -12.12
N SER A 45 11.09 -2.00 -11.62
CA SER A 45 10.39 -1.84 -10.35
C SER A 45 9.48 -0.62 -10.35
N ILE A 46 8.54 -0.55 -9.41
CA ILE A 46 7.68 0.62 -9.19
C ILE A 46 8.52 1.85 -8.82
N SER A 47 9.57 1.66 -8.02
CA SER A 47 10.47 2.76 -7.64
C SER A 47 11.34 3.28 -8.79
N ARG A 48 11.52 2.51 -9.87
CA ARG A 48 12.26 2.99 -11.07
C ARG A 48 11.57 4.14 -11.79
N TYR A 49 10.25 4.29 -11.63
CA TYR A 49 9.53 5.43 -12.19
C TYR A 49 9.99 6.78 -11.59
N TYR A 50 10.77 6.77 -10.50
CA TYR A 50 11.47 7.96 -10.00
C TYR A 50 12.35 8.62 -11.06
N TYR A 51 12.94 7.83 -11.97
CA TYR A 51 13.81 8.30 -13.05
C TYR A 51 13.08 8.49 -14.39
N SER A 52 11.75 8.52 -14.36
CA SER A 52 10.89 8.68 -15.54
C SER A 52 10.06 9.97 -15.45
N PRO A 53 9.39 10.39 -16.55
CA PRO A 53 8.39 11.44 -16.50
C PRO A 53 7.25 11.20 -15.49
N MET A 54 7.03 9.96 -15.03
CA MET A 54 6.04 9.59 -14.01
C MET A 54 6.52 9.80 -12.56
N ARG A 55 7.71 10.38 -12.34
CA ARG A 55 8.27 10.63 -11.00
C ARG A 55 7.26 11.30 -10.07
N ASP A 56 6.61 12.37 -10.52
CA ASP A 56 5.73 13.15 -9.65
C ASP A 56 4.48 12.38 -9.25
N VAL A 57 3.99 11.49 -10.13
CA VAL A 57 2.87 10.58 -9.81
C VAL A 57 3.29 9.55 -8.76
N PHE A 58 4.47 8.95 -8.93
CA PHE A 58 5.03 8.02 -7.95
C PHE A 58 5.23 8.68 -6.58
N VAL A 59 5.94 9.81 -6.54
CA VAL A 59 6.26 10.56 -5.32
C VAL A 59 4.98 11.07 -4.66
N GLY A 60 4.09 11.70 -5.43
CA GLY A 60 2.83 12.25 -4.93
C GLY A 60 1.92 11.17 -4.32
N SER A 61 1.84 10.01 -4.96
CA SER A 61 1.03 8.89 -4.47
C SER A 61 1.55 8.36 -3.14
N LEU A 62 2.86 8.14 -3.00
CA LEU A 62 3.44 7.64 -1.76
C LEU A 62 3.40 8.68 -0.63
N CYS A 63 3.59 9.96 -0.95
CA CYS A 63 3.37 11.05 0.01
C CYS A 63 1.93 11.09 0.51
N ALA A 64 0.94 10.96 -0.38
CA ALA A 64 -0.47 10.91 0.00
C ALA A 64 -0.79 9.71 0.91
N VAL A 65 -0.29 8.52 0.55
CA VAL A 65 -0.42 7.30 1.39
C VAL A 65 0.27 7.50 2.74
N GLY A 66 1.47 8.07 2.78
CA GLY A 66 2.22 8.28 4.00
C GLY A 66 1.54 9.26 4.97
N VAL A 67 1.10 10.41 4.46
CA VAL A 67 0.34 11.40 5.25
C VAL A 67 -0.97 10.81 5.75
N PHE A 68 -1.66 10.02 4.92
CA PHE A 68 -2.85 9.32 5.35
C PHE A 68 -2.58 8.38 6.53
N LEU A 69 -1.51 7.58 6.47
CA LEU A 69 -1.14 6.66 7.54
C LEU A 69 -0.79 7.38 8.85
N PHE A 70 -0.18 8.58 8.79
CA PHE A 70 0.02 9.42 9.97
C PHE A 70 -1.31 9.88 10.61
N CYS A 71 -2.27 10.24 9.77
CA CYS A 71 -3.61 10.64 10.23
C CYS A 71 -4.45 9.44 10.68
N TYR A 72 -4.05 8.22 10.35
CA TYR A 72 -4.78 7.00 10.66
C TYR A 72 -4.59 6.59 12.12
N ARG A 73 -5.49 7.09 12.98
CA ARG A 73 -5.48 6.78 14.42
C ARG A 73 -6.18 5.45 14.73
N TYR A 74 -5.49 4.56 15.43
CA TYR A 74 -5.99 3.37 16.13
C TYR A 74 -5.75 3.48 17.65
N GLU A 75 -6.19 2.49 18.43
CA GLU A 75 -5.79 2.32 19.83
C GLU A 75 -4.27 2.10 19.94
N ARG A 76 -3.60 2.67 20.95
CA ARG A 76 -2.14 2.51 21.16
C ARG A 76 -1.89 1.04 21.57
N PRO A 77 -1.00 0.27 20.90
CA PRO A 77 0.24 0.66 20.23
C PRO A 77 0.18 0.86 18.70
N ASP A 78 -0.94 0.60 18.03
CA ASP A 78 -0.97 0.53 16.56
C ASP A 78 -0.76 1.91 15.88
N ASN A 79 -0.95 3.01 16.62
CA ASN A 79 -0.56 4.36 16.17
C ASN A 79 0.94 4.48 15.86
N ARG A 80 1.81 3.80 16.62
CA ARG A 80 3.25 3.86 16.36
C ARG A 80 3.58 3.17 15.06
N LEU A 81 2.94 2.03 14.80
CA LEU A 81 3.14 1.30 13.56
C LEU A 81 2.63 2.08 12.35
N ALA A 82 1.46 2.73 12.46
CA ALA A 82 0.92 3.57 11.39
C ALA A 82 1.88 4.72 11.05
N ASN A 83 2.43 5.39 12.07
CA ASN A 83 3.42 6.44 11.89
C ASN A 83 4.72 5.89 11.26
N VAL A 84 5.24 4.76 11.72
CA VAL A 84 6.45 4.14 11.13
C VAL A 84 6.22 3.78 9.66
N THR A 85 5.08 3.17 9.35
CA THR A 85 4.72 2.78 7.98
C THR A 85 4.53 4.02 7.10
N GLY A 86 3.91 5.08 7.62
CA GLY A 86 3.73 6.34 6.91
C GLY A 86 5.05 7.08 6.64
N THR A 87 5.94 7.13 7.64
CA THR A 87 7.31 7.65 7.47
C THR A 87 8.07 6.85 6.42
N ALA A 88 7.97 5.52 6.45
CA ALA A 88 8.62 4.66 5.48
C ALA A 88 8.12 4.93 4.05
N ALA A 89 6.80 5.11 3.86
CA ALA A 89 6.24 5.49 2.56
C ALA A 89 6.82 6.82 2.02
N ILE A 90 6.91 7.84 2.88
CA ILE A 90 7.49 9.14 2.51
C ILE A 90 8.99 9.02 2.25
N ALA A 91 9.71 8.20 3.02
CA ALA A 91 11.12 7.94 2.77
C ALA A 91 11.34 7.27 1.40
N VAL A 92 10.50 6.30 1.01
CA VAL A 92 10.52 5.71 -0.34
C VAL A 92 10.25 6.76 -1.41
N ALA A 93 9.34 7.70 -1.15
CA ALA A 93 9.00 8.78 -2.08
C ALA A 93 10.15 9.78 -2.26
N LEU A 94 10.88 10.12 -1.20
CA LEU A 94 11.87 11.20 -1.21
C LEU A 94 13.30 10.72 -1.48
N LEU A 95 13.63 9.48 -1.11
CA LEU A 95 14.93 8.88 -1.37
C LEU A 95 14.88 8.14 -2.71
N PRO A 96 15.65 8.53 -3.74
CA PRO A 96 15.72 7.78 -4.99
C PRO A 96 16.18 6.34 -4.77
N THR A 97 15.64 5.40 -5.55
CA THR A 97 16.26 4.06 -5.67
C THR A 97 17.62 4.15 -6.36
N ARG A 98 18.43 3.09 -6.34
CA ARG A 98 19.77 3.12 -6.96
C ARG A 98 19.63 3.38 -8.47
N PRO A 99 20.37 4.35 -9.05
CA PRO A 99 20.33 4.61 -10.49
C PRO A 99 21.00 3.49 -11.28
N ASP A 100 20.68 3.40 -12.56
CA ASP A 100 21.36 2.51 -13.51
C ASP A 100 22.81 2.94 -13.76
N GLY A 101 23.67 1.94 -13.96
CA GLY A 101 25.09 2.16 -14.24
C GLY A 101 25.90 2.65 -13.04
N ALA A 102 26.86 3.54 -13.31
CA ALA A 102 27.83 4.00 -12.32
C ALA A 102 27.19 4.94 -11.30
N ALA A 103 26.90 4.42 -10.10
CA ALA A 103 26.39 5.19 -8.97
C ALA A 103 27.54 5.73 -8.11
N THR A 104 27.40 6.97 -7.63
CA THR A 104 28.30 7.48 -6.58
C THR A 104 28.08 6.72 -5.27
N THR A 105 29.06 6.77 -4.35
CA THR A 105 28.90 6.19 -3.01
C THR A 105 27.67 6.73 -2.30
N ALA A 106 27.41 8.04 -2.42
CA ALA A 106 26.23 8.68 -1.85
C ALA A 106 24.92 8.12 -2.45
N ALA A 107 24.84 8.01 -3.78
CA ALA A 107 23.65 7.44 -4.44
C ALA A 107 23.42 5.96 -4.06
N THR A 108 24.51 5.21 -3.84
CA THR A 108 24.44 3.82 -3.38
C THR A 108 23.89 3.72 -1.95
N VAL A 109 24.39 4.56 -1.03
CA VAL A 109 23.87 4.62 0.35
C VAL A 109 22.39 5.01 0.36
N VAL A 110 22.00 6.01 -0.43
CA VAL A 110 20.60 6.42 -0.56
C VAL A 110 19.74 5.28 -1.11
N GLY A 111 20.22 4.52 -2.09
CA GLY A 111 19.54 3.32 -2.60
C GLY A 111 19.31 2.25 -1.53
N TYR A 112 20.27 2.01 -0.64
CA TYR A 112 20.07 1.10 0.50
C TYR A 112 19.06 1.63 1.52
N LEU A 113 19.08 2.93 1.81
CA LEU A 113 18.07 3.56 2.67
C LEU A 113 16.67 3.47 2.05
N HIS A 114 16.55 3.66 0.74
CA HIS A 114 15.31 3.45 -0.01
C HIS A 114 14.81 2.01 0.12
N LEU A 115 15.68 1.02 -0.11
CA LEU A 115 15.33 -0.40 0.00
C LEU A 115 14.87 -0.77 1.42
N ALA A 116 15.57 -0.29 2.45
CA ALA A 116 15.18 -0.47 3.84
C ALA A 116 13.81 0.15 4.14
N ALA A 117 13.58 1.38 3.66
CA ALA A 117 12.29 2.06 3.80
C ALA A 117 11.16 1.31 3.07
N ALA A 118 11.40 0.83 1.86
CA ALA A 118 10.43 0.04 1.09
C ALA A 118 10.05 -1.25 1.83
N THR A 119 11.05 -1.94 2.39
CA THR A 119 10.83 -3.16 3.17
C THR A 119 9.96 -2.88 4.39
N VAL A 120 10.27 -1.83 5.15
CA VAL A 120 9.47 -1.41 6.33
C VAL A 120 8.05 -1.02 5.92
N PHE A 121 7.91 -0.29 4.82
CA PHE A 121 6.61 0.12 4.29
C PHE A 121 5.74 -1.09 3.98
N PHE A 122 6.19 -1.99 3.10
CA PHE A 122 5.43 -3.18 2.71
C PHE A 122 5.16 -4.14 3.87
N ALA A 123 6.12 -4.33 4.79
CA ALA A 123 5.90 -5.13 5.99
C ALA A 123 4.81 -4.51 6.89
N GLY A 124 4.79 -3.18 7.02
CA GLY A 124 3.73 -2.45 7.69
C GLY A 124 2.37 -2.69 7.03
N LEU A 125 2.30 -2.61 5.70
CA LEU A 125 1.06 -2.87 4.93
C LEU A 125 0.53 -4.30 5.15
N ALA A 126 1.41 -5.30 5.14
CA ALA A 126 1.06 -6.67 5.46
C ALA A 126 0.48 -6.80 6.88
N TRP A 127 1.12 -6.15 7.87
CA TRP A 127 0.62 -6.15 9.24
C TRP A 127 -0.76 -5.51 9.38
N PHE A 128 -0.99 -4.37 8.70
CA PHE A 128 -2.30 -3.72 8.67
C PHE A 128 -3.38 -4.70 8.21
N CYS A 129 -3.12 -5.44 7.13
CA CYS A 129 -4.06 -6.40 6.58
C CYS A 129 -4.27 -7.61 7.51
N LEU A 130 -3.20 -8.25 7.98
CA LEU A 130 -3.28 -9.50 8.74
C LEU A 130 -3.78 -9.31 10.18
N VAL A 131 -3.32 -8.25 10.83
CA VAL A 131 -3.55 -8.04 12.27
C VAL A 131 -4.56 -6.94 12.50
N LEU A 132 -4.32 -5.74 11.96
CA LEU A 132 -5.11 -4.58 12.37
C LEU A 132 -6.54 -4.62 11.84
N PHE A 133 -6.72 -5.01 10.58
CA PHE A 133 -8.02 -5.02 9.92
C PHE A 133 -8.91 -6.19 10.33
N THR A 134 -8.29 -7.28 10.78
CA THR A 134 -8.98 -8.49 11.22
C THR A 134 -9.53 -8.36 12.65
N ARG A 135 -9.03 -7.41 13.46
CA ARG A 135 -9.55 -7.12 14.82
C ARG A 135 -11.04 -6.75 14.83
N GLY A 136 -11.69 -7.01 15.97
CA GLY A 136 -13.12 -6.79 16.23
C GLY A 136 -13.92 -8.10 16.37
N GLY A 137 -15.15 -8.01 16.89
CA GLY A 137 -16.01 -9.15 17.19
C GLY A 137 -16.29 -10.05 15.98
N SER A 138 -16.34 -11.36 16.23
CA SER A 138 -16.80 -12.37 15.27
C SER A 138 -18.31 -12.55 15.46
N GLY A 139 -19.10 -12.47 14.39
CA GLY A 139 -20.55 -12.62 14.54
C GLY A 139 -21.37 -12.45 13.26
N THR A 140 -20.93 -11.62 12.30
CA THR A 140 -21.66 -11.42 11.04
C THR A 140 -20.96 -12.08 9.85
N ARG A 141 -21.74 -12.62 8.89
CA ARG A 141 -21.23 -13.15 7.61
C ARG A 141 -20.45 -12.09 6.82
N SER A 142 -20.89 -10.84 6.87
CA SER A 142 -20.22 -9.70 6.24
C SER A 142 -18.82 -9.46 6.84
N LYS A 143 -18.68 -9.50 8.17
CA LYS A 143 -17.37 -9.38 8.84
C LYS A 143 -16.43 -10.54 8.50
N ALA A 144 -16.94 -11.77 8.41
CA ALA A 144 -16.14 -12.93 8.00
C ALA A 144 -15.59 -12.78 6.57
N ALA A 145 -16.43 -12.33 5.62
CA ALA A 145 -16.01 -12.05 4.25
C ALA A 145 -14.94 -10.94 4.18
N ARG A 146 -15.11 -9.83 4.90
CA ARG A 146 -14.10 -8.76 4.98
C ARG A 146 -12.77 -9.29 5.53
N ASN A 147 -12.83 -10.06 6.62
CA ASN A 147 -11.63 -10.64 7.24
C ASN A 147 -10.91 -11.64 6.31
N LEU A 148 -11.64 -12.40 5.50
CA LEU A 148 -11.04 -13.25 4.47
C LEU A 148 -10.27 -12.41 3.44
N VAL A 149 -10.87 -11.33 2.92
CA VAL A 149 -10.19 -10.42 1.97
C VAL A 149 -8.90 -9.88 2.59
N TYR A 150 -8.95 -9.39 3.84
CA TYR A 150 -7.76 -8.85 4.50
C TYR A 150 -6.67 -9.91 4.70
N ARG A 151 -7.04 -11.14 5.04
CA ARG A 151 -6.07 -12.24 5.20
C ARG A 151 -5.43 -12.63 3.89
N VAL A 152 -6.20 -12.74 2.81
CA VAL A 152 -5.67 -13.04 1.47
C VAL A 152 -4.73 -11.92 1.03
N CYS A 153 -5.15 -10.66 1.12
CA CYS A 153 -4.30 -9.52 0.73
C CYS A 153 -3.02 -9.45 1.56
N GLY A 154 -3.12 -9.62 2.87
CA GLY A 154 -1.95 -9.62 3.76
C GLY A 154 -0.99 -10.77 3.47
N ALA A 155 -1.50 -11.98 3.23
CA ALA A 155 -0.69 -13.13 2.85
C ALA A 155 0.00 -12.91 1.50
N THR A 156 -0.71 -12.36 0.51
CA THR A 156 -0.14 -11.98 -0.79
C THR A 156 1.03 -11.01 -0.63
N ILE A 157 0.89 -9.96 0.18
CA ILE A 157 1.99 -8.99 0.42
C ILE A 157 3.21 -9.69 1.03
N VAL A 158 3.01 -10.56 2.02
CA VAL A 158 4.11 -11.33 2.64
C VAL A 158 4.78 -12.24 1.61
N THR A 159 3.99 -12.96 0.80
CA THR A 159 4.53 -13.81 -0.27
C THR A 159 5.33 -12.99 -1.27
N CYS A 160 4.85 -11.83 -1.71
CA CYS A 160 5.60 -10.95 -2.61
C CYS A 160 6.93 -10.49 -1.98
N LEU A 161 6.96 -10.13 -0.70
CA LEU A 161 8.20 -9.74 -0.01
C LEU A 161 9.20 -10.90 0.06
N VAL A 162 8.74 -12.10 0.40
CA VAL A 162 9.60 -13.29 0.45
C VAL A 162 10.12 -13.61 -0.94
N LEU A 163 9.26 -13.59 -1.96
CA LEU A 163 9.66 -13.84 -3.34
C LEU A 163 10.64 -12.78 -3.85
N ALA A 164 10.48 -11.50 -3.48
CA ALA A 164 11.41 -10.45 -3.87
C ALA A 164 12.79 -10.64 -3.23
N ALA A 165 12.84 -11.10 -1.97
CA ALA A 165 14.10 -11.45 -1.32
C ALA A 165 14.75 -12.69 -1.95
N LEU A 166 13.97 -13.69 -2.33
CA LEU A 166 14.47 -14.88 -3.03
C LEU A 166 14.94 -14.57 -4.45
N ASP A 167 14.22 -13.70 -5.17
CA ASP A 167 14.59 -13.20 -6.49
C ASP A 167 15.97 -12.52 -6.42
N ALA A 168 16.13 -11.58 -5.49
CA ALA A 168 17.42 -10.89 -5.27
C ALA A 168 18.57 -11.81 -4.81
N ALA A 169 18.28 -12.96 -4.19
CA ALA A 169 19.30 -13.87 -3.67
C ALA A 169 19.68 -15.02 -4.63
N LEU A 170 18.73 -15.46 -5.47
CA LEU A 170 18.83 -16.71 -6.22
C LEU A 170 18.69 -16.54 -7.73
N VAL A 171 18.03 -15.48 -8.20
CA VAL A 171 17.76 -15.26 -9.62
C VAL A 171 18.86 -14.38 -10.20
N PRO A 172 19.51 -14.77 -11.31
CA PRO A 172 20.50 -13.92 -11.97
C PRO A 172 19.87 -12.60 -12.43
N ASP A 173 20.56 -11.47 -12.23
CA ASP A 173 20.07 -10.12 -12.57
C ASP A 173 19.51 -10.04 -14.01
N ALA A 174 20.21 -10.65 -14.98
CA ALA A 174 19.78 -10.67 -16.39
C ALA A 174 18.42 -11.37 -16.61
N VAL A 175 18.04 -12.32 -15.75
CA VAL A 175 16.74 -12.99 -15.80
C VAL A 175 15.69 -12.14 -15.09
N ALA A 176 16.00 -11.60 -13.91
CA ALA A 176 15.10 -10.75 -13.14
C ALA A 176 14.70 -9.49 -13.94
N GLU A 177 15.66 -8.81 -14.54
CA GLU A 177 15.46 -7.63 -15.40
C GLU A 177 14.66 -7.97 -16.65
N ARG A 178 14.99 -9.07 -17.34
CA ARG A 178 14.28 -9.49 -18.56
C ARG A 178 12.78 -9.71 -18.34
N PHE A 179 12.39 -10.19 -17.17
CA PHE A 179 10.99 -10.45 -16.84
C PHE A 179 10.36 -9.40 -15.92
N HIS A 180 11.12 -8.35 -15.56
CA HIS A 180 10.71 -7.32 -14.60
C HIS A 180 10.09 -7.93 -13.33
N THR A 181 10.72 -8.98 -12.79
CA THR A 181 10.17 -9.79 -11.68
C THR A 181 9.81 -8.93 -10.49
N LEU A 182 10.71 -8.02 -10.10
CA LEU A 182 10.51 -7.13 -8.96
C LEU A 182 9.32 -6.18 -9.16
N PHE A 183 9.13 -5.61 -10.36
CA PHE A 183 7.96 -4.79 -10.68
C PHE A 183 6.66 -5.55 -10.42
N TRP A 184 6.54 -6.79 -10.90
CA TRP A 184 5.32 -7.56 -10.72
C TRP A 184 5.06 -7.89 -9.26
N LEU A 185 6.11 -8.23 -8.49
CA LEU A 185 5.98 -8.51 -7.06
C LEU A 185 5.52 -7.26 -6.28
N GLU A 186 6.12 -6.10 -6.55
CA GLU A 186 5.72 -4.82 -5.96
C GLU A 186 4.31 -4.42 -6.38
N ALA A 187 3.98 -4.51 -7.67
CA ALA A 187 2.66 -4.18 -8.20
C ALA A 187 1.57 -5.05 -7.55
N VAL A 188 1.77 -6.37 -7.47
CA VAL A 188 0.80 -7.28 -6.84
C VAL A 188 0.64 -6.99 -5.35
N ALA A 189 1.74 -6.67 -4.65
CA ALA A 189 1.66 -6.27 -3.24
C ALA A 189 0.89 -4.94 -3.04
N ILE A 190 1.13 -3.96 -3.91
CA ILE A 190 0.42 -2.66 -3.89
C ILE A 190 -1.07 -2.84 -4.24
N LEU A 191 -1.39 -3.68 -5.21
CA LEU A 191 -2.78 -4.03 -5.58
C LEU A 191 -3.51 -4.71 -4.41
N ALA A 192 -2.88 -5.69 -3.76
CA ALA A 192 -3.43 -6.37 -2.60
C ALA A 192 -3.71 -5.37 -1.45
N PHE A 193 -2.77 -4.47 -1.18
CA PHE A 193 -2.98 -3.38 -0.23
C PHE A 193 -4.15 -2.46 -0.64
N GLY A 194 -4.21 -2.05 -1.91
CA GLY A 194 -5.25 -1.17 -2.44
C GLY A 194 -6.64 -1.77 -2.28
N VAL A 195 -6.79 -3.06 -2.61
CA VAL A 195 -8.03 -3.82 -2.42
C VAL A 195 -8.43 -3.90 -0.95
N ALA A 196 -7.49 -4.21 -0.04
CA ALA A 196 -7.76 -4.27 1.39
C ALA A 196 -8.26 -2.92 1.95
N TRP A 197 -7.63 -1.80 1.56
CA TRP A 197 -8.06 -0.47 2.00
C TRP A 197 -9.37 -0.01 1.37
N PHE A 198 -9.61 -0.34 0.11
CA PHE A 198 -10.87 -0.05 -0.56
C PHE A 198 -12.04 -0.74 0.14
N VAL A 199 -11.91 -2.02 0.48
CA VAL A 199 -12.91 -2.77 1.25
C VAL A 199 -13.06 -2.21 2.67
N LYS A 200 -11.96 -1.80 3.32
CA LYS A 200 -11.97 -1.16 4.65
C LYS A 200 -12.65 0.22 4.65
N GLY A 201 -12.78 0.85 3.49
CA GLY A 201 -13.54 2.08 3.25
C GLY A 201 -15.06 1.89 3.22
N ASP A 202 -15.58 0.70 3.54
CA ASP A 202 -17.02 0.41 3.67
C ASP A 202 -17.83 0.66 2.38
N THR A 203 -17.25 0.29 1.24
CA THR A 203 -17.87 0.42 -0.09
C THR A 203 -18.75 -0.76 -0.47
N ILE A 204 -18.39 -1.99 -0.04
CA ILE A 204 -18.95 -3.24 -0.60
C ILE A 204 -19.70 -4.08 0.45
N LEU A 205 -19.21 -4.16 1.69
CA LEU A 205 -19.68 -5.11 2.71
C LEU A 205 -20.21 -4.40 3.96
N LYS A 206 -21.28 -3.61 3.79
CA LYS A 206 -21.97 -2.95 4.90
C LYS A 206 -22.76 -3.95 5.73
N ASP A 207 -22.74 -3.79 7.05
CA ASP A 207 -23.67 -4.51 7.91
C ASP A 207 -25.06 -3.84 7.77
N PRO A 208 -26.17 -4.62 7.71
CA PRO A 208 -27.51 -4.04 7.70
C PRO A 208 -27.75 -3.25 9.00
N PRO A 209 -28.59 -2.19 8.98
CA PRO A 209 -28.89 -1.43 10.19
C PRO A 209 -29.44 -2.37 11.26
N THR A 210 -28.84 -2.33 12.44
CA THR A 210 -29.36 -3.00 13.63
C THR A 210 -30.77 -2.49 13.88
N GLN A 211 -31.76 -3.38 13.78
CA GLN A 211 -33.11 -3.08 14.27
C GLN A 211 -32.98 -2.90 15.78
N ASP A 212 -33.31 -1.71 16.28
CA ASP A 212 -33.44 -1.51 17.73
C ASP A 212 -34.44 -2.55 18.26
N PRO A 213 -34.12 -3.24 19.37
CA PRO A 213 -35.11 -4.10 20.00
C PRO A 213 -36.35 -3.26 20.32
N ALA A 214 -37.52 -3.76 19.91
CA ALA A 214 -38.78 -3.09 20.17
C ALA A 214 -38.87 -2.73 21.66
N PRO A 215 -39.35 -1.52 22.02
CA PRO A 215 -39.50 -1.16 23.42
C PRO A 215 -40.34 -2.22 24.12
N VAL A 216 -39.78 -2.80 25.18
CA VAL A 216 -40.52 -3.70 26.06
C VAL A 216 -41.63 -2.86 26.69
N ILE A 217 -42.87 -3.12 26.28
CA ILE A 217 -44.09 -2.50 26.81
C ILE A 217 -44.37 -3.06 28.20
#